data_AF-A0A662QVE6-F1
#
_entry.id   AF-A0A662QVE6-F1
#
_cell.length_a   1.000
_cell.length_b   1.000
_cell.length_c   1.000
_cell.angle_alpha   90.00
_cell.angle_beta   90.00
_cell.angle_gamma   90.00
#
_symmetry.space_group_name_H-M   'P 1'
#
loop_
_entity.id
_entity.type
_entity.pdbx_description
1 polymer ?
#
loop_
_entity_poly.entity_id
_entity_poly.type
_entity_poly.pdbx_seq_one_letter_code
_entity_poly.pdbx_strand_id
1 'polypeptide(L)'
;MVTEKKDEIRNELIKRQNDNIRRIRMLEEVIRNIDLRINSIEQRYLEETKKIYAKLKENDEKLKEFKIQHQTLEFQQDSFKKAAKKYATQNDLSQIKNYIELISPMLSKYVTKKEIQYYIEKSREDNIEE
;
A
#
# COMPACT_ATOMS: atom_id res chain seq x y z
N MET A 1 -45.67 -47.46 64.57
CA MET A 1 -45.19 -48.28 63.44
C MET A 1 -45.72 -47.88 62.06
N VAL A 2 -47.02 -47.98 61.72
CA VAL A 2 -47.50 -47.62 60.36
C VAL A 2 -47.48 -46.11 60.10
N THR A 3 -47.77 -45.31 61.13
CA THR A 3 -47.78 -43.84 61.07
C THR A 3 -46.36 -43.26 60.94
N GLU A 4 -45.39 -43.77 61.72
CA GLU A 4 -43.98 -43.35 61.62
C GLU A 4 -43.39 -43.57 60.22
N LYS A 5 -43.66 -44.72 59.59
CA LYS A 5 -43.21 -44.98 58.21
C LYS A 5 -43.81 -44.01 57.20
N LYS A 6 -45.07 -43.58 57.40
CA LYS A 6 -45.70 -42.57 56.53
C LYS A 6 -45.07 -41.20 56.71
N ASP A 7 -44.71 -40.85 57.95
CA ASP A 7 -44.04 -39.58 58.25
C ASP A 7 -42.59 -39.55 57.73
N GLU A 8 -41.87 -40.67 57.78
CA GLU A 8 -40.54 -40.82 57.15
C GLU A 8 -40.60 -40.62 55.64
N ILE A 9 -41.53 -41.29 54.95
CA ILE A 9 -41.72 -41.15 53.50
C ILE A 9 -42.08 -39.71 53.15
N ARG A 10 -42.97 -39.08 53.92
CA ARG A 10 -43.35 -37.67 53.73
C ARG A 10 -42.15 -36.73 53.89
N ASN A 11 -41.34 -36.95 54.93
CA ASN A 11 -40.14 -36.15 55.18
C ASN A 11 -39.09 -36.31 54.07
N GLU A 12 -38.93 -37.52 53.54
CA GLU A 12 -38.05 -37.76 52.40
C GLU A 12 -38.55 -37.08 51.12
N LEU A 13 -39.86 -37.13 50.85
CA LEU A 13 -40.47 -36.43 49.72
C LEU A 13 -40.28 -34.91 49.82
N ILE A 14 -40.46 -34.33 51.02
CA ILE A 14 -40.23 -32.90 51.27
C ILE A 14 -38.74 -32.55 51.06
N LYS A 15 -37.81 -33.39 51.54
CA LYS A 15 -36.37 -33.19 51.29
C LYS A 15 -36.04 -33.21 49.80
N ARG A 16 -36.53 -34.21 49.07
CA ARG A 16 -36.34 -34.32 47.61
C ARG A 16 -36.94 -33.11 46.87
N GLN A 17 -38.12 -32.65 47.28
CA GLN A 17 -38.74 -31.47 46.69
C GLN A 17 -37.90 -30.22 46.93
N ASN A 18 -37.39 -30.03 48.15
CA ASN A 18 -36.52 -28.90 48.48
C ASN A 18 -35.20 -28.92 47.70
N ASP A 19 -34.59 -30.10 47.54
CA ASP A 19 -33.38 -30.27 46.74
C ASP A 19 -33.63 -29.99 45.26
N ASN A 20 -34.79 -30.43 44.74
CA ASN A 20 -35.18 -30.10 43.37
C ASN A 20 -35.40 -28.59 43.17
N ILE A 21 -36.03 -27.90 44.12
CA ILE A 21 -36.19 -26.44 44.09
C ILE A 21 -34.83 -25.74 44.09
N ARG A 22 -33.89 -26.20 44.92
CA ARG A 22 -32.51 -25.67 44.94
C ARG A 22 -31.82 -25.86 43.59
N ARG A 23 -31.94 -27.06 42.99
CA ARG A 23 -31.37 -27.36 41.67
C ARG A 23 -31.98 -26.47 40.58
N ILE A 24 -33.30 -26.27 40.59
CA ILE A 24 -33.99 -25.40 39.63
C ILE A 24 -33.45 -23.97 39.73
N ARG A 25 -33.32 -23.42 40.94
CA ARG A 25 -32.75 -22.06 41.12
C ARG A 25 -31.33 -21.94 40.59
N MET A 26 -30.47 -22.94 40.81
CA MET A 26 -29.12 -22.95 40.27
C MET A 26 -29.14 -22.98 38.73
N LEU A 27 -30.02 -23.80 38.14
CA LEU A 27 -30.18 -23.84 36.68
C LEU A 27 -30.67 -22.50 36.11
N GLU A 28 -31.63 -21.84 36.76
CA GLU A 28 -32.10 -20.52 36.36
C GLU A 28 -31.01 -19.44 36.41
N GLU A 29 -30.12 -19.52 37.41
CA GLU A 29 -28.96 -18.62 37.50
C GLU A 29 -27.94 -18.91 36.39
N VAL A 30 -27.66 -20.18 36.12
CA VAL A 30 -26.78 -20.60 35.03
C VAL A 30 -27.33 -20.15 33.67
N ILE A 31 -28.63 -20.33 33.43
CA ILE A 31 -29.29 -19.90 32.18
C ILE A 31 -29.16 -18.38 32.02
N ARG A 32 -29.47 -17.60 33.07
CA ARG A 32 -29.31 -16.14 33.03
C ARG A 32 -27.87 -15.71 32.72
N ASN A 33 -26.89 -16.38 33.32
CA ASN A 33 -25.49 -16.11 33.05
C ASN A 33 -25.09 -16.47 31.61
N ILE A 34 -25.62 -17.56 31.06
CA ILE A 34 -25.41 -17.92 29.65
C ILE A 34 -26.03 -16.88 28.73
N ASP A 35 -27.25 -16.43 28.98
CA ASP A 35 -27.94 -15.41 28.18
C ASP A 35 -27.15 -14.09 28.15
N LEU A 36 -26.64 -13.65 29.30
CA LEU A 36 -25.79 -12.45 29.38
C LEU A 36 -24.50 -12.61 28.56
N ARG A 37 -23.88 -13.81 28.59
CA ARG A 37 -22.69 -14.10 27.81
C ARG A 37 -22.98 -14.14 26.31
N ILE A 38 -24.10 -14.74 25.89
CA ILE A 38 -24.53 -14.77 24.49
C ILE A 38 -24.74 -13.35 23.99
N ASN A 39 -25.50 -12.52 24.72
CA ASN A 39 -25.73 -11.12 24.35
C ASN A 39 -24.41 -10.34 24.23
N SER A 40 -23.45 -10.56 25.14
CA SER A 40 -22.14 -9.91 25.05
C SER A 40 -21.34 -10.38 23.83
N ILE A 41 -21.39 -11.67 23.51
CA ILE A 41 -20.72 -12.23 22.32
C ILE A 41 -21.34 -11.66 21.04
N GLU A 42 -22.67 -11.59 20.96
CA GLU A 42 -23.38 -11.01 19.82
C GLU A 42 -23.04 -9.54 19.61
N GLN A 43 -23.00 -8.74 20.69
CA GLN A 43 -22.58 -7.34 20.62
C GLN A 43 -21.15 -7.21 20.11
N ARG A 44 -20.21 -7.99 20.65
CA ARG A 44 -18.81 -7.99 20.17
C ARG A 44 -18.70 -8.42 18.71
N TYR A 45 -19.47 -9.43 18.31
CA TYR A 45 -19.50 -9.90 16.93
C TYR A 45 -20.00 -8.81 15.97
N LEU A 46 -21.06 -8.09 16.34
CA LEU A 46 -21.58 -6.97 15.56
C LEU A 46 -20.57 -5.82 15.47
N GLU A 47 -19.88 -5.50 16.56
CA GLU A 47 -18.83 -4.47 16.57
C GLU A 47 -17.65 -4.84 15.68
N GLU A 48 -17.13 -6.06 15.80
CA GLU A 48 -16.02 -6.54 14.98
C GLU A 48 -16.41 -6.61 13.50
N THR A 49 -17.63 -7.06 13.21
CA THR A 49 -18.16 -7.05 11.84
C THR A 49 -18.17 -5.63 11.26
N LYS A 50 -18.66 -4.63 12.01
CA LYS A 50 -18.63 -3.22 11.58
C LYS A 50 -17.21 -2.71 11.35
N LYS A 51 -16.26 -3.04 12.23
CA LYS A 51 -14.84 -2.67 12.07
C LYS A 51 -14.23 -3.29 10.81
N ILE A 52 -14.55 -4.55 10.51
CA ILE A 52 -14.09 -5.23 9.30
C ILE A 52 -14.64 -4.53 8.05
N TYR A 53 -15.94 -4.22 8.01
CA TYR A 53 -16.53 -3.49 6.89
C TYR A 53 -15.89 -2.10 6.69
N ALA A 54 -15.62 -1.37 7.77
CA ALA A 54 -14.94 -0.08 7.70
C ALA A 54 -13.53 -0.22 7.11
N LYS A 55 -12.75 -1.20 7.57
CA LYS A 55 -11.40 -1.49 7.05
C LYS A 55 -11.42 -1.93 5.58
N LEU A 56 -12.40 -2.74 5.18
CA LEU A 56 -12.56 -3.14 3.78
C LEU A 56 -12.84 -1.93 2.89
N LYS A 57 -13.72 -1.03 3.32
CA LYS A 57 -14.00 0.21 2.59
C LYS A 57 -12.76 1.11 2.46
N GLU A 58 -12.01 1.28 3.54
CA GLU A 58 -10.76 2.04 3.52
C GLU A 58 -9.72 1.41 2.57
N ASN A 59 -9.61 0.08 2.56
CA ASN A 59 -8.73 -0.63 1.66
C ASN A 59 -9.17 -0.49 0.19
N ASP A 60 -10.47 -0.52 -0.10
CA ASP A 60 -10.99 -0.30 -1.45
C ASP A 60 -10.68 1.12 -1.95
N GLU A 61 -10.76 2.12 -1.07
CA GLU A 61 -10.36 3.50 -1.39
C GLU A 61 -8.86 3.59 -1.68
N LYS A 62 -8.01 3.00 -0.83
CA LYS A 62 -6.55 2.93 -1.07
C LYS A 62 -6.19 2.19 -2.36
N LEU A 63 -6.91 1.11 -2.70
CA LEU A 63 -6.70 0.37 -3.95
C LEU A 63 -7.05 1.21 -5.18
N LYS A 64 -8.10 2.03 -5.10
CA LYS A 64 -8.45 2.97 -6.19
C LYS A 64 -7.37 4.03 -6.37
N GLU A 65 -6.89 4.61 -5.26
CA GLU A 65 -5.79 5.60 -5.30
C GLU A 65 -4.52 4.98 -5.89
N PHE A 66 -4.15 3.78 -5.44
CA PHE A 66 -3.00 3.05 -5.96
C PHE A 66 -3.13 2.79 -7.46
N LYS A 67 -4.33 2.41 -7.95
CA LYS A 67 -4.60 2.23 -9.38
C LYS A 67 -4.37 3.52 -10.17
N ILE A 68 -4.81 4.67 -9.66
CA ILE A 68 -4.61 5.97 -10.31
C ILE A 68 -3.11 6.32 -10.36
N GLN A 69 -2.39 6.12 -9.25
CA GLN A 69 -0.95 6.34 -9.19
C GLN A 69 -0.19 5.44 -10.17
N HIS A 70 -0.58 4.16 -10.26
CA HIS A 70 -0.01 3.22 -11.22
C HIS A 70 -0.22 3.67 -12.67
N GLN A 71 -1.44 4.07 -13.03
CA GLN A 71 -1.73 4.59 -14.37
C GLN A 71 -0.92 5.87 -14.69
N THR A 72 -0.71 6.73 -13.69
CA THR A 72 0.11 7.93 -13.85
C THR A 72 1.58 7.56 -14.09
N LEU A 73 2.10 6.59 -13.36
CA LEU A 73 3.46 6.07 -13.55
C LEU A 73 3.64 5.41 -14.92
N GLU A 74 2.68 4.63 -15.39
CA GLU A 74 2.69 4.05 -16.74
C GLU A 74 2.76 5.15 -17.82
N PHE A 75 1.95 6.20 -17.68
CA PHE A 75 1.98 7.34 -18.59
C PHE A 75 3.34 8.07 -18.58
N GLN A 76 3.92 8.27 -17.40
CA GLN A 76 5.25 8.87 -17.27
C GLN A 76 6.33 7.97 -17.90
N GLN A 77 6.26 6.65 -17.70
CA GLN A 77 7.18 5.69 -18.29
C GLN A 77 7.14 5.74 -19.83
N ASP A 78 5.95 5.80 -20.41
CA ASP A 78 5.80 5.90 -21.87
C ASP A 78 6.26 7.25 -22.42
N SER A 79 6.04 8.33 -21.68
CA SER A 79 6.58 9.65 -22.01
C SER A 79 8.11 9.66 -21.97
N PHE A 80 8.71 9.01 -20.96
CA PHE A 80 10.15 8.86 -20.84
C PHE A 80 10.73 8.03 -21.99
N LYS A 81 10.10 6.90 -22.36
CA LYS A 81 10.52 6.09 -23.53
C LYS A 81 10.51 6.92 -24.81
N LYS A 82 9.48 7.75 -25.03
CA LYS A 82 9.40 8.64 -26.19
C LYS A 82 10.51 9.71 -26.19
N ALA A 83 10.77 10.31 -25.03
CA ALA A 83 11.85 11.30 -24.88
C ALA A 83 13.23 10.66 -25.12
N ALA A 84 13.49 9.48 -24.55
CA ALA A 84 14.73 8.74 -24.74
C ALA A 84 14.98 8.38 -26.21
N LYS A 85 13.94 7.93 -26.94
CA LYS A 85 14.03 7.70 -28.39
C LYS A 85 14.41 8.96 -29.17
N LYS A 86 13.74 10.08 -28.89
CA LYS A 86 14.05 11.37 -29.53
C LYS A 86 15.49 11.82 -29.25
N TYR A 87 15.93 11.69 -28.00
CA TYR A 87 17.28 12.05 -27.59
C TYR A 87 18.33 11.18 -28.30
N ALA A 88 18.12 9.87 -28.38
CA ALA A 88 18.99 8.97 -29.13
C ALA A 88 19.09 9.39 -30.60
N THR A 89 17.96 9.61 -31.27
CA THR A 89 17.96 10.07 -32.68
C THR A 89 18.64 11.43 -32.87
N GLN A 90 18.45 12.38 -31.94
CA GLN A 90 19.13 13.68 -31.99
C GLN A 90 20.64 13.55 -31.79
N ASN A 91 21.07 12.68 -30.88
CA ASN A 91 22.48 12.39 -30.65
C ASN A 91 23.13 11.74 -31.88
N ASP A 92 22.46 10.76 -32.49
CA ASP A 92 22.93 10.10 -33.71
C ASP A 92 23.06 11.09 -34.89
N LEU A 93 22.06 11.97 -35.06
CA LEU A 93 22.11 13.05 -36.04
C LEU A 93 23.24 14.04 -35.77
N SER A 94 23.51 14.38 -34.50
CA SER A 94 24.63 15.23 -34.10
C SER A 94 25.98 14.60 -34.46
N GLN A 95 26.13 13.30 -34.23
CA GLN A 95 27.35 12.56 -34.60
C GLN A 95 27.54 12.50 -36.12
N ILE A 96 26.47 12.26 -36.88
CA ILE A 96 26.52 12.30 -38.35
C ILE A 96 26.91 13.70 -38.84
N LYS A 97 26.34 14.76 -38.24
CA LYS A 97 26.68 16.14 -38.59
C LYS A 97 28.17 16.42 -38.34
N ASN A 98 28.69 16.05 -37.17
CA ASN A 98 30.11 16.21 -36.85
C ASN A 98 31.01 15.43 -37.82
N TYR A 99 30.60 14.22 -38.22
CA TYR A 99 31.34 13.42 -39.19
C TYR A 99 31.35 14.05 -40.59
N ILE A 100 30.20 14.59 -41.03
CA ILE A 100 30.09 15.34 -42.29
C ILE A 100 30.95 16.61 -42.24
N GLU A 101 30.96 17.34 -41.14
CA GLU A 101 31.83 18.52 -40.96
C GLU A 101 33.32 18.17 -41.03
N LEU A 102 33.71 16.99 -40.54
CA LEU A 102 35.09 16.50 -40.59
C LEU A 102 35.55 16.06 -42.00
N ILE A 103 34.64 15.46 -42.78
CA ILE A 103 34.98 14.88 -44.09
C ILE A 103 34.71 15.83 -45.25
N SER A 104 33.70 16.70 -45.15
CA SER A 104 33.30 17.57 -46.25
C SER A 104 34.37 18.64 -46.51
N PRO A 105 35.05 18.61 -47.67
CA PRO A 105 36.07 19.60 -48.03
C PRO A 105 35.48 21.02 -48.17
N MET A 106 34.15 21.14 -48.27
CA MET A 106 33.43 22.41 -48.37
C MET A 106 33.15 23.07 -47.01
N LEU A 107 33.18 22.31 -45.90
CA LEU A 107 32.91 22.83 -44.55
C LEU A 107 34.16 22.86 -43.67
N SER A 108 35.18 22.06 -44.00
CA SER A 108 36.50 22.16 -43.41
C SER A 108 37.08 23.56 -43.65
N LYS A 109 37.14 24.37 -42.60
CA LYS A 109 37.98 25.56 -42.57
C LYS A 109 39.44 25.09 -42.63
N TYR A 110 39.94 24.85 -43.84
CA TYR A 110 41.36 24.57 -44.05
C TYR A 110 42.11 25.86 -43.77
N VAL A 111 42.68 25.94 -42.57
CA VAL A 111 43.56 27.03 -42.18
C VAL A 111 44.96 26.64 -42.68
N THR A 112 45.52 27.43 -43.58
CA THR A 112 46.89 27.19 -44.06
C THR A 112 47.89 27.37 -42.91
N LYS A 113 49.05 26.71 -43.00
CA LYS A 113 50.09 26.76 -41.96
C LYS A 113 50.46 28.20 -41.56
N LYS A 114 50.38 29.15 -42.49
CA LYS A 114 50.60 30.58 -42.28
C LYS A 114 49.48 31.24 -41.46
N GLU A 115 48.22 30.91 -41.73
CA GLU A 115 47.07 31.45 -41.01
C GLU A 115 47.01 30.93 -39.57
N ILE A 116 47.36 29.66 -39.33
CA ILE A 116 47.49 29.10 -37.96
C ILE A 116 48.56 29.87 -37.17
N GLN A 117 49.69 30.16 -37.80
CA GLN A 117 50.81 30.86 -37.16
C GLN A 117 50.42 32.30 -36.81
N TYR A 118 49.69 32.98 -37.70
CA TYR A 118 49.13 34.31 -37.46
C TYR A 118 48.14 34.34 -36.28
N TYR A 119 47.23 33.36 -36.17
CA TYR A 119 46.31 33.30 -35.03
C TYR A 119 47.04 33.00 -33.71
N ILE A 120 48.09 32.18 -33.72
CA ILE A 120 48.89 31.88 -32.51
C ILE A 120 49.67 33.12 -32.04
N GLU A 121 50.26 33.89 -32.96
CA GLU A 121 50.98 35.13 -32.65
C GLU A 121 50.03 36.19 -32.09
N LYS A 122 48.88 36.40 -32.76
CA LYS A 122 47.85 37.33 -32.30
C LYS A 122 47.28 36.96 -30.92
N SER A 123 47.03 35.67 -30.67
CA SER A 123 46.55 35.20 -29.36
C SER A 123 47.58 35.41 -28.24
N ARG A 124 48.88 35.45 -28.58
CA ARG A 124 49.95 35.75 -27.62
C ARG A 124 50.06 37.24 -27.34
N GLU A 125 49.80 38.09 -28.32
CA GLU A 125 49.75 39.55 -28.15
C GLU A 125 48.53 39.96 -27.30
N ASP A 126 47.36 39.38 -27.55
CA ASP A 126 46.13 39.69 -26.80
C ASP A 126 46.19 39.24 -25.32
N ASN A 127 47.02 38.25 -24.96
CA ASN A 127 47.24 37.82 -23.56
C ASN A 127 48.30 38.67 -22.82
N ILE A 128 48.89 39.68 -23.47
CA ILE A 128 49.87 40.60 -22.86
C ILE A 128 49.21 41.95 -22.52
N GLU A 129 47.99 42.21 -23.01
CA GLU A 129 47.23 43.46 -22.75
C GLU A 129 46.11 43.34 -21.68
N GLU A 130 45.95 42.19 -21.01
CA GLU A 130 45.23 42.06 -19.72
C GLU A 130 46.21 41.91 -18.54
#